data_AF-C5A2V8-F1
#
_entry.id   AF-C5A2V8-F1
#
_cell.length_a   1.000
_cell.length_b   1.000
_cell.length_c   1.000
_cell.angle_alpha   90.00
_cell.angle_beta   90.00
_cell.angle_gamma   90.00
#
_symmetry.space_group_name_H-M   'P 1'
#
loop_
_entity.id
_entity.type
_entity.pdbx_description
1 polymer ?
#
loop_
_entity_poly.entity_id
_entity_poly.type
_entity_poly.pdbx_seq_one_letter_code
_entity_poly.pdbx_strand_id
1 'polypeptide(L)' 'MRNEARLLWEQALEDLKTAEALIDVKRYYASVFFSQQAAEKALKALYIEVKREFPPKLTVC' A
#
# COMPACT_ATOMS: atom_id res chain seq x y z
N MET A 1 -13.17 -0.92 10.32
CA MET A 1 -12.25 -0.04 9.59
C MET A 1 -12.75 1.40 9.57
N ARG A 2 -11.94 2.34 10.06
CA ARG A 2 -12.16 3.78 9.78
C ARG A 2 -12.12 4.05 8.27
N ASN A 3 -12.80 5.10 7.83
CA ASN A 3 -12.82 5.47 6.41
C ASN A 3 -11.42 5.69 5.84
N GLU A 4 -10.52 6.34 6.57
CA GLU A 4 -9.12 6.58 6.15
C GLU A 4 -8.34 5.26 5.99
N ALA A 5 -8.47 4.36 6.97
CA ALA A 5 -7.85 3.04 6.91
C ALA A 5 -8.40 2.22 5.73
N ARG A 6 -9.71 2.30 5.46
CA ARG A 6 -10.36 1.63 4.33
C ARG A 6 -9.84 2.15 2.99
N LEU A 7 -9.71 3.46 2.83
CA LEU A 7 -9.18 4.05 1.59
C LEU A 7 -7.72 3.62 1.34
N LEU A 8 -6.88 3.62 2.37
CA LEU A 8 -5.50 3.14 2.26
C LEU A 8 -5.44 1.65 1.94
N TRP A 9 -6.32 0.86 2.54
CA TRP A 9 -6.43 -0.56 2.27
C TRP A 9 -6.86 -0.84 0.82
N GLU A 10 -7.88 -0.15 0.32
CA GLU A 10 -8.34 -0.26 -1.07
C GLU A 10 -7.21 0.11 -2.06
N GLN A 11 -6.47 1.19 -1.78
CA GLN A 11 -5.31 1.56 -2.60
C GLN A 11 -4.18 0.51 -2.55
N ALA A 12 -3.91 -0.08 -1.37
CA ALA A 12 -2.91 -1.13 -1.24
C ALA A 12 -3.23 -2.35 -2.11
N LEU A 13 -4.50 -2.71 -2.23
CA LEU A 13 -4.95 -3.81 -3.07
C LEU A 13 -4.79 -3.50 -4.56
N GLU A 14 -5.08 -2.27 -5.00
CA GLU A 14 -4.85 -1.85 -6.38
C GLU A 14 -3.35 -1.79 -6.74
N ASP A 15 -2.51 -1.35 -5.80
CA ASP A 15 -1.05 -1.40 -5.99
C ASP A 15 -0.55 -2.83 -6.12
N LEU A 16 -1.04 -3.75 -5.28
CA LEU A 16 -0.67 -5.17 -5.35
C LEU A 16 -1.08 -5.77 -6.70
N LYS A 17 -2.31 -5.53 -7.13
CA LYS A 17 -2.81 -5.97 -8.45
C LYS A 17 -1.98 -5.39 -9.59
N THR A 18 -1.53 -4.15 -9.47
CA THR A 18 -0.62 -3.51 -10.43
C THR A 18 0.74 -4.20 -10.41
N ALA A 19 1.29 -4.50 -9.23
CA ALA A 19 2.55 -5.20 -9.08
C ALA A 19 2.52 -6.59 -9.75
N GLU A 20 1.43 -7.33 -9.58
CA GLU A 20 1.19 -8.64 -10.21
C GLU A 20 1.16 -8.51 -11.74
N ALA A 21 0.36 -7.59 -12.29
CA ALA A 21 0.29 -7.36 -13.73
C ALA A 21 1.64 -6.96 -14.34
N LEU A 22 2.49 -6.25 -13.57
CA LEU A 22 3.82 -5.83 -14.01
C LEU A 22 4.82 -6.99 -14.11
N ILE A 23 4.62 -8.08 -13.35
CA ILE A 23 5.41 -9.31 -13.50
C ILE A 23 5.11 -9.95 -14.87
N ASP A 24 3.83 -10.02 -15.25
CA ASP A 24 3.40 -10.64 -16.52
C ASP A 24 3.98 -9.91 -17.75
N VAL A 25 4.04 -8.58 -17.70
CA VAL A 25 4.65 -7.76 -18.76
C VAL A 25 6.16 -7.58 -18.61
N LYS A 26 6.81 -8.35 -17.71
CA LYS A 26 8.27 -8.37 -17.46
C LYS A 26 8.85 -7.01 -17.06
N ARG A 27 8.05 -6.16 -16.40
CA ARG A 27 8.45 -4.85 -15.88
C ARG A 27 8.80 -4.96 -14.39
N TYR A 28 9.80 -5.78 -14.09
CA TYR A 28 10.13 -6.18 -12.71
C TYR A 28 10.45 -5.02 -11.77
N TYR A 29 11.20 -4.00 -12.22
CA TYR A 29 11.50 -2.82 -11.41
C TYR A 29 10.23 -2.10 -10.94
N ALA A 30 9.26 -1.93 -11.84
CA ALA A 30 7.99 -1.30 -11.49
C ALA A 30 7.17 -2.22 -10.56
N SER A 31 7.19 -3.54 -10.78
CA SER A 31 6.52 -4.49 -9.88
C SER A 31 7.03 -4.38 -8.43
N VAL A 32 8.36 -4.28 -8.24
CA VAL A 32 8.97 -4.09 -6.92
C VAL A 32 8.50 -2.79 -6.27
N PHE A 33 8.45 -1.70 -7.04
CA PHE A 33 7.97 -0.40 -6.54
C PHE A 33 6.50 -0.46 -6.08
N PHE A 34 5.60 -1.05 -6.88
CA PHE A 34 4.20 -1.19 -6.48
C PHE A 34 4.01 -2.20 -5.33
N SER A 35 4.86 -3.23 -5.24
CA SER A 35 4.86 -4.15 -4.09
C SER A 35 5.21 -3.43 -2.79
N GLN A 36 6.21 -2.54 -2.82
CA GLN A 36 6.58 -1.71 -1.68
C GLN A 36 5.45 -0.74 -1.31
N GLN A 37 4.82 -0.08 -2.29
CA GLN A 37 3.69 0.81 -2.05
C GLN A 37 2.49 0.08 -1.43
N ALA A 38 2.16 -1.11 -1.93
CA ALA A 38 1.08 -1.94 -1.39
C ALA A 38 1.34 -2.27 0.08
N ALA A 39 2.54 -2.73 0.41
CA ALA A 39 2.92 -3.06 1.78
C ALA A 39 2.86 -1.82 2.70
N GLU A 40 3.37 -0.68 2.25
CA GLU A 40 3.36 0.56 3.03
C GLU A 40 1.93 1.03 3.32
N LYS A 41 1.06 1.08 2.32
CA LYS A 41 -0.33 1.51 2.49
C LYS A 41 -1.12 0.54 3.37
N ALA A 42 -0.91 -0.77 3.21
CA ALA A 42 -1.53 -1.79 4.07
C ALA A 42 -1.11 -1.62 5.54
N LEU A 43 0.18 -1.37 5.81
CA LEU A 43 0.68 -1.13 7.17
C LEU A 43 0.12 0.19 7.76
N LYS A 44 0.00 1.25 6.96
CA LYS A 44 -0.64 2.51 7.41
C LYS A 44 -2.12 2.30 7.74
N ALA A 45 -2.85 1.54 6.91
CA ALA A 45 -4.25 1.19 7.18
C ALA A 45 -4.39 0.42 8.50
N LEU A 46 -3.54 -0.60 8.71
CA LEU A 46 -3.51 -1.38 9.95
C LEU A 46 -3.17 -0.50 11.16
N TYR A 47 -2.20 0.40 11.03
CA TYR A 47 -1.82 1.33 12.08
C TYR A 47 -3.00 2.22 12.50
N ILE A 48 -3.69 2.84 11.54
CA ILE A 48 -4.87 3.68 11.82
C ILE A 48 -5.98 2.87 12.50
N GLU A 49 -6.20 1.62 12.07
CA GLU A 49 -7.24 0.79 12.66
C GLU A 49 -6.92 0.39 14.11
N VAL A 50 -5.67 0.02 14.39
CA VAL A 50 -5.23 -0.45 15.71
C VAL A 50 -4.98 0.71 16.67
N LYS A 51 -4.20 1.72 16.24
CA LYS A 51 -3.76 2.84 17.08
C LYS A 51 -4.73 4.00 17.08
N ARG A 52 -5.69 4.04 16.14
CA ARG A 52 -6.71 5.10 16.08
C ARG A 52 -6.13 6.50 15.87
N GLU A 53 -4.89 6.55 15.39
CA GLU A 53 -4.06 7.73 15.13
C GLU A 53 -3.44 7.60 13.74
N PHE A 54 -3.08 8.73 13.14
CA PHE A 54 -2.30 8.71 11.90
C PHE A 54 -0.86 8.27 12.21
N PRO A 55 -0.27 7.39 11.38
CA PRO A 55 1.14 7.06 11.53
C PRO A 55 1.97 8.34 11.40
N PRO A 56 3.07 8.47 12.17
CA PRO A 56 4.00 9.58 11.99
C PRO A 56 4.42 9.65 10.53
N LYS A 57 4.60 10.87 9.98
CA LYS A 57 4.99 11.07 8.58
C LYS A 57 6.32 10.38 8.28
N LEU A 58 6.24 9.12 7.88
CA LEU A 58 7.27 8.43 7.12
C LEU A 58 7.06 8.85 5.68
N THR A 59 7.66 9.99 5.33
CA THR A 59 7.89 10.34 3.94
C THR A 59 9.02 9.44 3.47
N VAL A 60 8.69 8.33 2.81
CA VAL A 60 9.69 7.53 2.09
C VAL A 60 9.19 7.32 0.68
N CYS A 61 10.04 7.78 -0.26
CA CYS A 61 9.96 7.72 -1.71
C CYS A 61 9.04 8.74 -2.40
#